data_AF-A0A6M2AUV9-F1
#
_entry.id   AF-A0A6M2AUV9-F1
#
_cell.length_a   1.000
_cell.length_b   1.000
_cell.length_c   1.000
_cell.angle_alpha   90.00
_cell.angle_beta   90.00
_cell.angle_gamma   90.00
#
_symmetry.space_group_name_H-M   'P 1'
#
loop_
_entity.id
_entity.type
_entity.pdbx_description
1 polymer ?
#
loop_
_entity_poly.entity_id
_entity_poly.type
_entity_poly.pdbx_seq_one_letter_code
_entity_poly.pdbx_strand_id
1 'polypeptide(L)'
;MASGIFAILDDIAVLLDDVAVMSKVAAKKTAGILGDDLAVNAEKASGFASSREIPVLWAITKGSFINKLIILPIAFLLSAFIPIAVTIILLLGGLYLAYEGAEKIYEFIFPQAHSKKEKVDVEMSEAEILAYENERVKSAIVTDFILSLEIVIIALGTVLTQPLATQIIVVSIIALLATVGVYGIVALIVRMDEVGYKLIKSSREGKSFKKSFGLFLVQALPVIIKSLSVIGTIALLLVAGGIFVHNVDYFHGFLPTLPSFVGEFIVGLIIGFICLLVVIGAKKLWKVIKGDK
;
A
#
# COMPACT_ATOMS: atom_id res chain seq x y z
N MET A 1 -33.33 4.03 -40.28
CA MET A 1 -33.06 3.29 -39.02
C MET A 1 -31.59 2.88 -38.85
N ALA A 2 -30.73 2.90 -39.88
CA ALA A 2 -29.30 2.61 -39.72
C ALA A 2 -28.50 3.74 -39.02
N SER A 3 -28.90 5.01 -39.17
CA SER A 3 -28.11 6.14 -38.63
C SER A 3 -28.08 6.22 -37.10
N GLY A 4 -29.08 5.66 -36.39
CA GLY A 4 -29.12 5.65 -34.93
C GLY A 4 -28.09 4.70 -34.31
N ILE A 5 -27.79 3.58 -34.96
CA ILE A 5 -26.77 2.63 -34.48
C ILE A 5 -25.37 3.23 -34.67
N PHE A 6 -25.11 3.86 -35.82
CA PHE A 6 -23.83 4.52 -36.07
C PHE A 6 -23.60 5.71 -35.14
N ALA A 7 -24.63 6.49 -34.81
CA ALA A 7 -24.52 7.56 -33.82
C ALA A 7 -24.15 7.03 -32.42
N ILE A 8 -24.79 5.95 -31.95
CA ILE A 8 -24.45 5.35 -30.64
C ILE A 8 -23.03 4.78 -30.65
N LEU A 9 -22.59 4.17 -31.75
CA LEU A 9 -21.21 3.67 -31.86
C LEU A 9 -20.19 4.81 -31.89
N ASP A 10 -20.51 5.94 -32.49
CA ASP A 10 -19.67 7.14 -32.49
C ASP A 10 -19.58 7.75 -31.08
N ASP A 11 -20.71 7.85 -30.36
CA ASP A 11 -20.73 8.28 -28.95
C ASP A 11 -19.90 7.35 -28.06
N ILE A 12 -19.97 6.03 -28.27
CA ILE A 12 -19.13 5.06 -27.57
C ILE A 12 -17.66 5.26 -27.94
N ALA A 13 -17.33 5.50 -29.21
CA ALA A 13 -15.95 5.70 -29.66
C ALA A 13 -15.33 6.96 -29.02
N VAL A 14 -16.07 8.07 -28.97
CA VAL A 14 -15.65 9.31 -28.31
C VAL A 14 -15.45 9.08 -26.81
N LEU A 15 -16.41 8.40 -26.15
CA LEU A 15 -16.29 8.06 -24.73
C LEU A 15 -15.06 7.19 -24.45
N LEU A 16 -14.78 6.20 -25.29
CA LEU A 16 -13.62 5.32 -25.14
C LEU A 16 -12.30 6.06 -25.35
N ASP A 17 -12.25 7.03 -26.27
CA ASP A 17 -11.06 7.86 -26.48
C ASP A 17 -10.77 8.74 -25.25
N ASP A 18 -11.80 9.40 -24.72
CA ASP A 18 -11.70 10.18 -23.47
C ASP A 18 -11.27 9.30 -22.30
N VAL A 19 -11.87 8.11 -22.15
CA VAL A 19 -11.47 7.13 -21.12
C VAL A 19 -10.00 6.74 -21.29
N ALA A 20 -9.52 6.50 -22.50
CA ALA A 20 -8.13 6.09 -22.75
C ALA A 20 -7.14 7.22 -22.37
N VAL A 21 -7.42 8.45 -22.80
CA VAL A 21 -6.58 9.62 -22.49
C VAL A 21 -6.57 9.88 -20.99
N MET A 22 -7.75 9.92 -20.36
CA MET A 22 -7.88 10.21 -18.94
C MET A 22 -7.31 9.09 -18.07
N SER A 23 -7.46 7.83 -18.46
CA SER A 23 -6.81 6.69 -17.78
C SER A 23 -5.30 6.81 -17.81
N LYS A 24 -4.71 7.24 -18.94
CA LYS A 24 -3.26 7.47 -19.03
C LYS A 24 -2.80 8.60 -18.11
N VAL A 25 -3.55 9.70 -18.04
CA VAL A 25 -3.23 10.82 -17.14
C VAL A 25 -3.37 10.41 -15.68
N ALA A 26 -4.46 9.73 -15.33
CA ALA A 26 -4.70 9.21 -13.98
C ALA A 26 -3.59 8.24 -13.56
N ALA A 27 -3.25 7.27 -14.42
CA ALA A 27 -2.16 6.32 -14.17
C ALA A 27 -0.82 7.02 -13.99
N LYS A 28 -0.54 8.07 -14.77
CA LYS A 28 0.70 8.86 -14.60
C LYS A 28 0.73 9.60 -13.26
N LYS A 29 -0.39 10.17 -12.82
CA LYS A 29 -0.48 10.86 -11.53
C LYS A 29 -0.43 9.90 -10.34
N THR A 30 -0.94 8.69 -10.50
CA THR A 30 -0.90 7.66 -9.45
C THR A 30 0.36 6.78 -9.52
N ALA A 31 1.24 6.95 -10.50
CA ALA A 31 2.41 6.07 -10.66
C ALA A 31 3.35 6.07 -9.44
N GLY A 32 3.57 7.23 -8.81
CA GLY A 32 4.37 7.34 -7.59
C GLY A 32 3.73 6.57 -6.43
N ILE A 33 2.46 6.86 -6.14
CA ILE A 33 1.73 6.23 -5.05
C ILE A 33 1.50 4.72 -5.29
N LEU A 34 1.41 4.26 -6.54
CA LEU A 34 1.35 2.84 -6.89
C LEU A 34 2.69 2.13 -6.60
N GLY A 35 3.81 2.83 -6.78
CA GLY A 35 5.13 2.33 -6.38
C GLY A 35 5.24 2.19 -4.87
N ASP A 36 4.73 3.17 -4.13
CA ASP A 36 4.66 3.13 -2.67
C ASP A 36 3.73 2.02 -2.18
N ASP A 37 2.55 1.86 -2.78
CA ASP A 37 1.60 0.77 -2.50
C ASP A 37 2.24 -0.60 -2.73
N LEU A 38 3.04 -0.74 -3.79
CA LEU A 38 3.82 -1.94 -4.03
C LEU A 38 4.85 -2.20 -2.94
N ALA A 39 5.62 -1.20 -2.54
CA ALA A 39 6.63 -1.36 -1.49
C ALA A 39 5.98 -1.76 -0.16
N VAL A 40 4.89 -1.09 0.24
CA VAL A 40 4.18 -1.37 1.48
C VAL A 40 3.53 -2.75 1.44
N ASN A 41 2.85 -3.12 0.35
CA ASN A 41 2.23 -4.45 0.23
C ASN A 41 3.27 -5.56 0.14
N ALA A 42 4.41 -5.33 -0.52
CA ALA A 42 5.51 -6.27 -0.55
C ALA A 42 6.10 -6.48 0.84
N GLU A 43 6.31 -5.42 1.61
CA GLU A 43 6.71 -5.52 3.02
C GLU A 43 5.68 -6.30 3.85
N LYS A 44 4.39 -5.96 3.75
CA LYS A 44 3.32 -6.57 4.56
C LYS A 44 3.09 -8.04 4.24
N ALA A 45 3.34 -8.46 3.01
CA ALA A 45 3.22 -9.85 2.56
C ALA A 45 4.49 -10.68 2.81
N SER A 46 5.62 -10.02 3.04
CA SER A 46 6.92 -10.65 3.29
C SER A 46 7.15 -10.85 4.80
N GLY A 47 7.99 -11.82 5.15
CA GLY A 47 8.37 -12.08 6.56
C GLY A 47 7.50 -13.12 7.27
N PHE A 48 6.61 -13.79 6.54
CA PHE A 48 6.03 -15.06 6.99
C PHE A 48 6.99 -16.20 6.67
N ALA A 49 6.77 -17.38 7.26
CA ALA A 49 7.46 -18.58 6.80
C ALA A 49 7.19 -18.75 5.29
N SER A 50 8.20 -19.06 4.47
CA SER A 50 8.09 -19.07 3.00
C SER A 50 6.93 -19.92 2.45
N SER A 51 6.50 -20.96 3.17
CA SER A 51 5.34 -21.79 2.80
C SER A 51 3.98 -21.09 2.97
N ARG A 52 3.92 -19.97 3.69
CA ARG A 52 2.70 -19.24 4.09
C ARG A 52 2.55 -17.88 3.41
N GLU A 53 3.60 -17.37 2.75
CA GLU A 53 3.58 -16.05 2.10
C GLU A 53 2.53 -15.96 0.98
N ILE A 54 2.37 -16.99 0.13
CA ILE A 54 1.37 -17.01 -0.95
C ILE A 54 -0.08 -17.09 -0.41
N PRO A 55 -0.43 -17.99 0.54
CA PRO A 55 -1.75 -17.98 1.18
C PRO A 55 -2.11 -16.65 1.84
N VAL A 56 -1.15 -16.04 2.54
CA VAL A 56 -1.33 -14.73 3.19
C VAL A 56 -1.55 -13.64 2.15
N LEU A 57 -0.71 -13.57 1.11
CA LEU A 57 -0.86 -12.63 0.01
C LEU A 57 -2.26 -12.74 -0.60
N TRP A 58 -2.74 -13.96 -0.83
CA TRP A 58 -4.07 -14.20 -1.39
C TRP A 58 -5.21 -13.71 -0.47
N ALA A 59 -5.06 -13.87 0.85
CA ALA A 59 -6.00 -13.34 1.82
C ALA A 59 -6.03 -11.80 1.79
N ILE A 60 -4.86 -11.16 1.72
CA ILE A 60 -4.74 -9.70 1.60
C ILE A 60 -5.36 -9.24 0.28
N THR A 61 -5.04 -9.88 -0.86
CA THR A 61 -5.60 -9.53 -2.18
C THR A 61 -7.13 -9.61 -2.20
N LYS A 62 -7.71 -10.67 -1.61
CA LYS A 62 -9.17 -10.80 -1.51
C LYS A 62 -9.79 -9.69 -0.65
N GLY A 63 -9.20 -9.41 0.50
CA GLY A 63 -9.65 -8.32 1.37
C GLY A 63 -9.56 -6.96 0.68
N SER A 64 -8.44 -6.69 0.02
CA SER A 64 -8.17 -5.50 -0.77
C SER A 64 -9.18 -5.30 -1.91
N PHE A 65 -9.50 -6.38 -2.64
CA PHE A 65 -10.49 -6.33 -3.71
C PHE A 65 -11.88 -5.94 -3.19
N ILE A 66 -12.32 -6.55 -2.08
CA ILE A 66 -13.59 -6.21 -1.43
C ILE A 66 -13.57 -4.75 -0.95
N ASN A 67 -12.48 -4.31 -0.34
CA ASN A 67 -12.31 -2.92 0.07
C ASN A 67 -12.48 -1.96 -1.11
N LYS A 68 -11.81 -2.20 -2.23
CA LYS A 68 -11.91 -1.35 -3.43
C LYS A 68 -13.33 -1.34 -4.01
N LEU A 69 -14.03 -2.47 -3.99
CA LEU A 69 -15.42 -2.57 -4.42
C LEU A 69 -16.38 -1.75 -3.53
N ILE A 70 -16.05 -1.57 -2.25
CA ILE A 70 -16.78 -0.72 -1.30
C ILE A 70 -16.36 0.75 -1.41
N ILE A 71 -15.05 1.01 -1.53
CA ILE A 71 -14.47 2.36 -1.61
C ILE A 71 -15.02 3.09 -2.83
N LEU A 72 -15.01 2.48 -4.01
CA LEU A 72 -15.41 3.14 -5.26
C LEU A 72 -16.81 3.79 -5.17
N PRO A 73 -17.90 3.07 -4.87
CA PRO A 73 -19.23 3.69 -4.79
C PRO A 73 -19.32 4.74 -3.68
N ILE A 74 -18.69 4.50 -2.52
CA ILE A 74 -18.67 5.48 -1.43
C ILE A 74 -17.91 6.73 -1.84
N ALA A 75 -16.78 6.61 -2.53
CA ALA A 75 -15.96 7.73 -2.98
C ALA A 75 -16.71 8.57 -4.02
N PHE A 76 -17.41 7.95 -4.98
CA PHE A 76 -18.26 8.69 -5.92
C PHE A 76 -19.39 9.44 -5.21
N LEU A 77 -20.07 8.79 -4.25
CA LEU A 77 -21.13 9.42 -3.47
C LEU A 77 -20.60 10.57 -2.60
N LEU A 78 -19.55 10.33 -1.82
CA LEU A 78 -18.94 11.37 -0.99
C LEU A 78 -18.39 12.51 -1.84
N SER A 79 -17.75 12.23 -2.97
CA SER A 79 -17.26 13.28 -3.88
C SER A 79 -18.38 14.13 -4.48
N ALA A 80 -19.59 13.57 -4.65
CA ALA A 80 -20.73 14.32 -5.18
C ALA A 80 -21.45 15.15 -4.11
N PHE A 81 -21.56 14.64 -2.89
CA PHE A 81 -22.42 15.25 -1.85
C PHE A 81 -21.64 15.90 -0.70
N ILE A 82 -20.51 15.33 -0.29
CA ILE A 82 -19.73 15.77 0.88
C ILE A 82 -18.21 15.63 0.60
N PRO A 83 -17.63 16.43 -0.31
CA PRO A 83 -16.20 16.30 -0.68
C PRO A 83 -15.25 16.41 0.51
N ILE A 84 -15.60 17.24 1.50
CA ILE A 84 -14.77 17.43 2.70
C ILE A 84 -14.64 16.17 3.56
N ALA A 85 -15.62 15.25 3.51
CA ALA A 85 -15.54 14.00 4.24
C ALA A 85 -14.40 13.11 3.71
N VAL A 86 -14.17 13.14 2.40
CA VAL A 86 -13.09 12.42 1.74
C VAL A 86 -11.74 12.86 2.29
N THR A 87 -11.51 14.17 2.35
CA THR A 87 -10.29 14.76 2.92
C THR A 87 -10.11 14.40 4.38
N ILE A 88 -11.16 14.44 5.20
CA ILE A 88 -11.07 14.08 6.63
C ILE A 88 -10.69 12.59 6.78
N ILE A 89 -11.32 11.70 6.02
CA ILE A 89 -11.02 10.25 6.07
C ILE A 89 -9.55 10.01 5.68
N LEU A 90 -9.07 10.68 4.62
CA LEU A 90 -7.67 10.59 4.22
C LEU A 90 -6.72 11.08 5.31
N LEU A 91 -6.97 12.25 5.89
CA LEU A 91 -6.09 12.81 6.94
C LEU A 91 -6.02 11.89 8.16
N LEU A 92 -7.15 11.29 8.56
CA LEU A 92 -7.17 10.29 9.64
C LEU A 92 -6.36 9.03 9.26
N GLY A 93 -6.49 8.56 8.02
CA GLY A 93 -5.66 7.47 7.49
C GLY A 93 -4.17 7.83 7.47
N GLY A 94 -3.83 9.04 7.04
CA GLY A 94 -2.48 9.58 7.03
C GLY A 94 -1.87 9.65 8.43
N LEU A 95 -2.64 10.02 9.46
CA LEU A 95 -2.18 9.95 10.85
C LEU A 95 -1.82 8.52 11.27
N TYR A 96 -2.65 7.53 10.90
CA TYR A 96 -2.38 6.12 11.19
C TYR A 96 -1.11 5.64 10.47
N LEU A 97 -0.94 5.95 9.19
CA LEU A 97 0.26 5.56 8.42
C LEU A 97 1.53 6.23 8.95
N ALA A 98 1.45 7.53 9.28
CA ALA A 98 2.57 8.27 9.87
C ALA A 98 2.98 7.66 11.22
N TYR A 99 2.00 7.34 12.07
CA TYR A 99 2.24 6.63 13.32
C TYR A 99 2.93 5.28 13.08
N GLU A 100 2.42 4.46 12.17
CA GLU A 100 2.97 3.13 11.91
C GLU A 100 4.42 3.22 11.37
N GLY A 101 4.68 4.15 10.45
CA GLY A 101 6.03 4.40 9.94
C GLY A 101 7.01 4.85 11.03
N ALA A 102 6.57 5.77 11.90
CA ALA A 102 7.40 6.23 13.02
C ALA A 102 7.63 5.15 14.09
N GLU A 103 6.62 4.32 14.37
CA GLU A 103 6.74 3.18 15.29
C GLU A 103 7.80 2.20 14.80
N LYS A 104 7.80 1.84 13.50
CA LYS A 104 8.84 0.98 12.91
C LYS A 104 10.24 1.58 13.00
N ILE A 105 10.39 2.88 12.73
CA ILE A 105 11.69 3.56 12.88
C ILE A 105 12.14 3.52 14.34
N TYR A 106 11.22 3.78 15.28
CA TYR A 106 11.52 3.75 16.70
C TYR A 106 11.94 2.35 17.16
N GLU A 107 11.25 1.29 16.73
CA GLU A 107 11.61 -0.11 17.02
C GLU A 107 12.99 -0.47 16.46
N PHE A 108 13.31 -0.02 15.25
CA PHE A 108 14.61 -0.24 14.63
C PHE A 108 15.76 0.43 15.40
N ILE A 109 15.54 1.65 15.93
CA ILE A 109 16.54 2.40 16.71
C ILE A 109 16.64 1.89 18.15
N PHE A 110 15.53 1.47 18.75
CA PHE A 110 15.45 0.98 20.13
C PHE A 110 14.92 -0.47 20.23
N PRO A 111 15.70 -1.48 19.81
CA PRO A 111 15.27 -2.89 19.84
C PRO A 111 14.89 -3.40 21.25
N GLN A 112 15.42 -2.77 22.30
CA GLN A 112 15.17 -3.11 23.70
C GLN A 112 13.80 -2.61 24.24
N ALA A 113 13.13 -1.67 23.55
CA ALA A 113 11.88 -1.07 24.03
C ALA A 113 10.64 -1.96 23.83
N HIS A 114 10.72 -2.94 22.92
CA HIS A 114 9.66 -3.91 22.63
C HIS A 114 10.20 -5.35 22.57
N SER A 115 10.83 -5.80 23.65
CA SER A 115 11.29 -7.20 23.80
C SER A 115 10.16 -8.26 23.92
N LYS A 116 8.98 -8.05 23.32
CA LYS A 116 7.85 -9.00 23.44
C LYS A 116 7.15 -9.41 22.13
N LYS A 117 7.55 -8.93 20.94
CA LYS A 117 6.83 -9.28 19.69
C LYS A 117 7.65 -9.81 18.51
N GLU A 118 8.98 -9.72 18.52
CA GLU A 118 9.78 -10.19 17.38
C GLU A 118 10.54 -11.50 17.59
N LYS A 119 10.45 -12.11 18.77
CA LYS A 119 10.92 -13.48 18.89
C LYS A 119 9.82 -14.42 18.42
N VAL A 120 9.98 -14.87 17.18
CA VAL A 120 9.63 -16.25 16.80
C VAL A 120 10.51 -17.17 17.66
N ASP A 121 10.24 -17.21 18.97
CA ASP A 121 10.77 -18.22 19.85
C ASP A 121 9.96 -19.51 19.58
N VAL A 122 10.67 -20.61 19.69
CA VAL A 122 10.42 -21.93 19.10
C VAL A 122 9.23 -22.69 19.72
N GLU A 123 8.26 -21.99 20.34
CA GLU A 123 7.19 -22.57 21.15
C GLU A 123 5.78 -22.00 20.90
N MET A 124 5.51 -21.38 19.75
CA MET A 124 4.12 -20.99 19.41
C MET A 124 3.31 -22.19 18.93
N SER A 125 2.10 -22.38 19.46
CA SER A 125 1.16 -23.38 18.93
C SER A 125 0.67 -22.99 17.53
N GLU A 126 0.23 -23.95 16.71
CA GLU A 126 -0.35 -23.64 15.39
C GLU A 126 -1.50 -22.62 15.46
N ALA A 127 -2.29 -22.66 16.55
CA ALA A 127 -3.37 -21.71 16.78
C ALA A 127 -2.85 -20.28 17.05
N GLU A 128 -1.73 -20.12 17.75
CA GLU A 128 -1.12 -18.82 18.01
C GLU A 128 -0.45 -18.24 16.75
N ILE A 129 0.16 -19.11 15.93
CA ILE A 129 0.71 -18.71 14.63
C ILE A 129 -0.42 -18.21 13.72
N LEU A 130 -1.53 -18.94 13.64
CA LEU A 130 -2.71 -18.54 12.86
C LEU A 130 -3.33 -17.23 13.37
N ALA A 131 -3.41 -17.02 14.69
CA ALA A 131 -3.92 -15.78 15.26
C ALA A 131 -3.03 -14.59 14.88
N TYR A 132 -1.71 -14.76 14.96
CA TYR A 132 -0.74 -13.75 14.54
C TYR A 132 -0.80 -13.45 13.04
N GLU A 133 -0.91 -14.49 12.19
CA GLU A 133 -1.12 -14.35 10.74
C GLU A 133 -2.38 -13.53 10.44
N ASN A 134 -3.49 -13.83 11.11
CA ASN A 134 -4.75 -13.11 10.92
C ASN A 134 -4.68 -11.64 11.36
N GLU A 135 -3.98 -11.34 12.47
CA GLU A 135 -3.76 -9.96 12.93
C GLU A 135 -2.95 -9.17 11.90
N ARG A 136 -1.86 -9.76 11.38
CA ARG A 136 -1.04 -9.17 10.33
C ARG A 136 -1.83 -8.95 9.04
N VAL A 137 -2.61 -9.92 8.59
CA VAL A 137 -3.48 -9.80 7.41
C VAL A 137 -4.48 -8.66 7.59
N LYS A 138 -5.11 -8.55 8.77
CA LYS A 138 -6.07 -7.47 9.05
C LYS A 138 -5.39 -6.10 9.02
N SER A 139 -4.22 -5.96 9.63
CA SER A 139 -3.44 -4.71 9.57
C SER A 139 -3.04 -4.36 8.12
N ALA A 140 -2.61 -5.34 7.33
CA ALA A 140 -2.28 -5.14 5.92
C ALA A 140 -3.50 -4.67 5.10
N ILE A 141 -4.67 -5.26 5.32
CA ILE A 141 -5.93 -4.85 4.68
C ILE A 141 -6.32 -3.41 5.03
N VAL A 142 -6.10 -2.98 6.29
CA VAL A 142 -6.35 -1.58 6.71
C VAL A 142 -5.36 -0.62 6.04
N THR A 143 -4.09 -1.02 5.94
CA THR A 143 -3.06 -0.22 5.26
C THR A 143 -3.39 -0.04 3.78
N ASP A 144 -3.72 -1.15 3.09
CA ASP A 144 -4.16 -1.15 1.70
C ASP A 144 -5.46 -0.35 1.49
N PHE A 145 -6.38 -0.35 2.44
CA PHE A 145 -7.58 0.49 2.39
C PHE A 145 -7.22 1.98 2.31
N ILE A 146 -6.28 2.44 3.14
CA ILE A 146 -5.84 3.84 3.16
C ILE A 146 -5.11 4.19 1.85
N LEU A 147 -4.19 3.34 1.41
CA LEU A 147 -3.46 3.52 0.13
C LEU A 147 -4.42 3.53 -1.07
N SER A 148 -5.40 2.62 -1.08
CA SER A 148 -6.43 2.53 -2.12
C SER A 148 -7.31 3.78 -2.16
N LEU A 149 -7.67 4.33 -1.00
CA LEU A 149 -8.42 5.58 -0.93
C LEU A 149 -7.64 6.71 -1.59
N GLU A 150 -6.35 6.86 -1.27
CA GLU A 150 -5.51 7.89 -1.87
C GLU A 150 -5.40 7.75 -3.39
N ILE A 151 -5.14 6.53 -3.90
CA ILE A 151 -5.12 6.25 -5.34
C ILE A 151 -6.45 6.66 -5.99
N VAL A 152 -7.58 6.26 -5.40
CA VAL A 152 -8.92 6.55 -5.91
C VAL A 152 -9.18 8.05 -5.93
N ILE A 153 -8.73 8.79 -4.91
CA ILE A 153 -8.96 10.23 -4.80
C ILE A 153 -8.08 11.02 -5.76
N ILE A 154 -6.81 10.65 -5.92
CA ILE A 154 -5.94 11.23 -6.95
C ILE A 154 -6.53 10.97 -8.34
N ALA A 155 -6.98 9.74 -8.61
CA ALA A 155 -7.61 9.38 -9.87
C ALA A 155 -8.90 10.18 -10.11
N LEU A 156 -9.82 10.23 -9.12
CA LEU A 156 -11.03 11.05 -9.16
C LEU A 156 -10.70 12.51 -9.46
N GLY A 157 -9.71 13.06 -8.74
CA GLY A 157 -9.19 14.42 -8.92
C GLY A 157 -8.76 14.73 -10.36
N THR A 158 -8.28 13.73 -11.11
CA THR A 158 -7.91 13.91 -12.52
C THR A 158 -9.08 13.99 -13.48
N VAL A 159 -10.22 13.38 -13.12
CA VAL A 159 -11.40 13.26 -13.99
C VAL A 159 -12.60 14.06 -13.50
N LEU A 160 -12.46 14.92 -12.48
CA LEU A 160 -13.57 15.69 -11.90
C LEU A 160 -14.36 16.51 -12.92
N THR A 161 -13.73 16.98 -14.00
CA THR A 161 -14.37 17.78 -15.06
C THR A 161 -15.04 16.93 -16.14
N GLN A 162 -14.90 15.61 -16.10
CA GLN A 162 -15.44 14.69 -17.09
C GLN A 162 -16.86 14.22 -16.72
N PRO A 163 -17.64 13.73 -17.70
CA PRO A 163 -18.94 13.11 -17.41
C PRO A 163 -18.81 11.95 -16.42
N LEU A 164 -19.86 11.73 -15.61
CA LEU A 164 -19.86 10.69 -14.58
C LEU A 164 -19.51 9.29 -15.12
N ALA A 165 -19.95 8.95 -16.33
CA ALA A 165 -19.61 7.68 -16.97
C ALA A 165 -18.08 7.52 -17.16
N THR A 166 -17.42 8.55 -17.68
CA THR A 166 -15.95 8.58 -17.84
C THR A 166 -15.25 8.50 -16.48
N GLN A 167 -15.74 9.22 -15.47
CA GLN A 167 -15.18 9.16 -14.11
C GLN A 167 -15.22 7.73 -13.55
N ILE A 168 -16.38 7.08 -13.64
CA ILE A 168 -16.58 5.72 -13.13
C ILE A 168 -15.64 4.74 -13.82
N ILE A 169 -15.56 4.79 -15.15
CA ILE A 169 -14.74 3.86 -15.94
C ILE A 169 -13.26 4.07 -15.64
N VAL A 170 -12.77 5.32 -15.69
CA VAL A 170 -11.35 5.62 -15.47
C VAL A 170 -10.90 5.21 -14.08
N VAL A 171 -11.62 5.61 -13.04
CA VAL A 171 -11.23 5.32 -11.65
C VAL A 171 -11.30 3.81 -11.37
N SER A 172 -12.29 3.11 -11.95
CA SER A 172 -12.38 1.64 -11.86
C SER A 172 -11.21 0.95 -12.56
N ILE A 173 -10.78 1.42 -13.74
CA ILE A 173 -9.61 0.90 -14.44
C ILE A 173 -8.36 1.07 -13.57
N ILE A 174 -8.16 2.25 -12.97
CA ILE A 174 -7.00 2.50 -12.10
C ILE A 174 -7.04 1.61 -10.86
N ALA A 175 -8.19 1.46 -10.20
CA ALA A 175 -8.32 0.59 -9.03
C ALA A 175 -8.04 -0.89 -9.36
N LEU A 176 -8.51 -1.37 -10.51
CA LEU A 176 -8.23 -2.73 -10.98
C LEU A 176 -6.76 -2.90 -11.37
N LEU A 177 -6.18 -1.93 -12.07
CA LEU A 177 -4.76 -1.92 -12.42
C LEU A 177 -3.88 -1.95 -11.18
N ALA A 178 -4.20 -1.16 -10.15
CA ALA A 178 -3.52 -1.18 -8.86
C ALA A 178 -3.60 -2.58 -8.25
N THR A 179 -4.79 -3.17 -8.18
CA THR A 179 -4.99 -4.50 -7.59
C THR A 179 -4.21 -5.58 -8.32
N VAL A 180 -4.34 -5.68 -9.64
CA VAL A 180 -3.70 -6.75 -10.41
C VAL A 180 -2.20 -6.49 -10.54
N GLY A 181 -1.80 -5.25 -10.78
CA GLY A 181 -0.41 -4.85 -10.97
C GLY A 181 0.42 -4.99 -9.70
N VAL A 182 -0.04 -4.39 -8.60
CA VAL A 182 0.71 -4.40 -7.34
C VAL A 182 0.81 -5.81 -6.79
N TYR A 183 -0.32 -6.48 -6.56
CA TYR A 183 -0.31 -7.84 -6.00
C TYR A 183 0.30 -8.87 -6.96
N GLY A 184 0.19 -8.65 -8.28
CA GLY A 184 0.87 -9.47 -9.28
C GLY A 184 2.40 -9.36 -9.14
N ILE A 185 2.94 -8.16 -9.01
CA ILE A 185 4.38 -7.96 -8.82
C ILE A 185 4.83 -8.50 -7.46
N VAL A 186 4.08 -8.24 -6.39
CA VAL A 186 4.38 -8.80 -5.05
C VAL A 186 4.42 -10.33 -5.10
N ALA A 187 3.45 -10.97 -5.77
CA ALA A 187 3.43 -12.42 -5.93
C ALA A 187 4.66 -12.94 -6.69
N LEU A 188 5.15 -12.19 -7.69
CA LEU A 188 6.38 -12.56 -8.41
C LEU A 188 7.61 -12.46 -7.51
N ILE A 189 7.70 -11.43 -6.67
CA ILE A 189 8.80 -11.24 -5.72
C ILE A 189 8.85 -12.38 -4.70
N VAL A 190 7.71 -12.67 -4.07
CA VAL A 190 7.58 -13.73 -3.07
C VAL A 190 7.92 -15.09 -3.68
N ARG A 191 7.49 -15.35 -4.94
CA ARG A 191 7.72 -16.64 -5.61
C ARG A 191 9.14 -16.82 -6.17
N MET A 192 10.05 -15.88 -5.94
CA MET A 192 11.45 -15.99 -6.38
C MET A 192 12.14 -17.20 -5.74
N ASP A 193 11.75 -17.58 -4.51
CA ASP A 193 12.34 -18.68 -3.75
C ASP A 193 12.04 -20.05 -4.38
N GLU A 194 10.78 -20.30 -4.70
CA GLU A 194 10.26 -21.56 -5.21
C GLU A 194 10.76 -21.77 -6.64
N VAL A 195 10.81 -20.70 -7.43
CA VAL A 195 11.41 -20.69 -8.77
C VAL A 195 12.92 -20.97 -8.65
N GLY A 196 13.62 -20.33 -7.72
CA GLY A 196 15.04 -20.58 -7.46
C GLY A 196 15.32 -22.04 -7.12
N TYR A 197 14.55 -22.61 -6.20
CA TYR A 197 14.67 -24.02 -5.81
C TYR A 197 14.35 -24.98 -6.97
N LYS A 198 13.28 -24.72 -7.74
CA LYS A 198 12.93 -25.52 -8.93
C LYS A 198 14.04 -25.49 -9.98
N LEU A 199 14.69 -24.34 -10.19
CA LEU A 199 15.81 -24.22 -11.13
C LEU A 199 17.05 -24.99 -10.66
N ILE A 200 17.34 -25.00 -9.36
CA ILE A 200 18.41 -25.80 -8.77
C ILE A 200 18.11 -27.30 -8.95
N LYS A 201 16.90 -27.74 -8.57
CA LYS A 201 16.49 -29.16 -8.62
C LYS A 201 16.38 -29.70 -10.06
N SER A 202 15.98 -28.86 -11.02
CA SER A 202 15.87 -29.25 -12.44
C SER A 202 17.19 -29.20 -13.20
N SER A 203 18.27 -28.70 -12.58
CA SER A 203 19.59 -28.72 -13.20
C SER A 203 20.22 -30.12 -13.13
N ARG A 204 20.55 -30.70 -14.29
CA ARG A 204 21.36 -31.93 -14.36
C ARG A 204 22.77 -31.67 -13.83
N GLU A 205 23.42 -32.71 -13.30
CA GLU A 205 24.75 -32.66 -12.67
C GLU A 205 25.75 -31.82 -13.49
N GLY A 206 26.16 -30.66 -12.94
CA GLY A 206 27.13 -29.74 -13.54
C GLY A 206 26.89 -28.26 -13.20
N LYS A 207 27.86 -27.39 -13.52
CA LYS A 207 27.74 -25.91 -13.46
C LYS A 207 26.82 -25.39 -14.57
N SER A 208 25.55 -25.73 -14.52
CA SER A 208 24.54 -25.19 -15.45
C SER A 208 24.18 -23.76 -15.05
N PHE A 209 24.04 -22.86 -16.04
CA PHE A 209 23.53 -21.50 -15.84
C PHE A 209 22.23 -21.49 -15.01
N LYS A 210 21.36 -22.49 -15.19
CA LYS A 210 20.13 -22.68 -14.40
C LYS A 210 20.40 -22.84 -12.90
N LYS A 211 21.45 -23.59 -12.52
CA LYS A 211 21.85 -23.79 -11.13
C LYS A 211 22.40 -22.50 -10.53
N SER A 212 23.24 -21.78 -11.28
CA SER A 212 23.80 -20.50 -10.84
C SER A 212 22.71 -19.44 -10.64
N PHE A 213 21.77 -19.36 -11.59
CA PHE A 213 20.65 -18.42 -11.50
C PHE A 213 19.68 -18.79 -10.36
N GLY A 214 19.41 -20.08 -10.16
CA GLY A 214 18.60 -20.54 -9.03
C GLY A 214 19.25 -20.23 -7.67
N LEU A 215 20.57 -20.42 -7.54
CA LEU A 215 21.32 -20.03 -6.33
C LEU A 215 21.26 -18.51 -6.10
N PHE A 216 21.42 -17.71 -7.15
CA PHE A 216 21.29 -16.27 -7.07
C PHE A 216 19.90 -15.85 -6.57
N LEU A 217 18.81 -16.41 -7.09
CA LEU A 217 17.45 -16.10 -6.64
C LEU A 217 17.25 -16.40 -5.14
N VAL A 218 17.69 -17.58 -4.69
CA VAL A 218 17.58 -17.98 -3.27
C VAL A 218 18.43 -17.08 -2.37
N GLN A 219 19.62 -16.68 -2.81
CA GLN A 219 20.51 -15.79 -2.04
C GLN A 219 20.06 -14.32 -2.06
N ALA A 220 19.35 -13.90 -3.10
CA ALA A 220 18.82 -12.54 -3.20
C ALA A 220 17.60 -12.32 -2.31
N LEU A 221 16.79 -13.37 -2.05
CA LEU A 221 15.55 -13.27 -1.28
C LEU A 221 15.71 -12.60 0.10
N PRO A 222 16.67 -12.98 0.97
CA PRO A 222 16.83 -12.32 2.27
C PRO A 222 17.17 -10.84 2.15
N VAL A 223 17.95 -10.47 1.12
CA VAL A 223 18.32 -9.08 0.85
C VAL A 223 17.11 -8.29 0.39
N ILE A 224 16.27 -8.88 -0.47
CA ILE A 224 15.03 -8.27 -0.95
C ILE A 224 14.07 -8.05 0.22
N ILE A 225 13.81 -9.07 1.05
CA ILE A 225 12.91 -8.97 2.20
C ILE A 225 13.40 -7.86 3.17
N LYS A 226 14.69 -7.84 3.49
CA LYS A 226 15.26 -6.81 4.37
C LYS A 226 15.15 -5.41 3.76
N SER A 227 15.39 -5.29 2.45
CA SER A 227 15.27 -4.01 1.74
C SER A 227 13.82 -3.54 1.70
N LEU A 228 12.86 -4.44 1.47
CA LEU A 228 11.43 -4.13 1.45
C LEU A 228 10.94 -3.60 2.80
N SER A 229 11.46 -4.06 3.93
CA SER A 229 11.12 -3.49 5.24
C SER A 229 11.52 -2.00 5.35
N VAL A 230 12.71 -1.64 4.87
CA VAL A 230 13.16 -0.24 4.88
C VAL A 230 12.38 0.59 3.86
N ILE A 231 12.25 0.10 2.62
CA ILE A 231 11.55 0.82 1.55
C ILE A 231 10.07 0.99 1.91
N GLY A 232 9.42 -0.05 2.45
CA GLY A 232 8.03 -0.01 2.92
C GLY A 232 7.83 1.00 4.05
N THR A 233 8.76 1.08 5.00
CA THR A 233 8.71 2.11 6.06
C THR A 233 8.85 3.53 5.49
N ILE A 234 9.75 3.74 4.53
CA ILE A 234 9.89 5.03 3.84
C ILE A 234 8.62 5.36 3.06
N ALA A 235 8.05 4.38 2.35
CA ALA A 235 6.81 4.54 1.60
C ALA A 235 5.63 4.91 2.50
N LEU A 236 5.48 4.28 3.68
CA LEU A 236 4.44 4.66 4.65
C LEU A 236 4.51 6.14 5.04
N LEU A 237 5.73 6.66 5.25
CA LEU A 237 5.95 8.07 5.58
C LEU A 237 5.75 9.01 4.39
N LEU A 238 6.19 8.60 3.20
CA LEU A 238 5.98 9.36 1.96
C LEU A 238 4.49 9.52 1.67
N VAL A 239 3.74 8.42 1.68
CA VAL A 239 2.28 8.38 1.49
C VAL A 239 1.59 9.24 2.54
N ALA A 240 1.90 9.04 3.83
CA ALA A 240 1.30 9.84 4.88
C ALA A 240 1.58 11.34 4.69
N GLY A 241 2.83 11.69 4.39
CA GLY A 241 3.25 13.04 4.07
C GLY A 241 2.54 13.64 2.87
N GLY A 242 2.42 12.87 1.77
CA GLY A 242 1.69 13.22 0.56
C GLY A 242 0.23 13.53 0.83
N ILE A 243 -0.43 12.73 1.67
CA ILE A 243 -1.81 13.01 2.13
C ILE A 243 -1.88 14.39 2.79
N PHE A 244 -0.97 14.72 3.72
CA PHE A 244 -1.00 16.03 4.40
C PHE A 244 -0.62 17.19 3.47
N VAL A 245 0.42 17.03 2.67
CA VAL A 245 0.92 18.08 1.76
C VAL A 245 -0.13 18.44 0.73
N HIS A 246 -0.84 17.46 0.16
CA HIS A 246 -1.85 17.71 -0.88
C HIS A 246 -3.21 18.19 -0.34
N ASN A 247 -3.52 17.92 0.94
CA ASN A 247 -4.84 18.22 1.51
C ASN A 247 -4.86 19.38 2.51
N VAL A 248 -3.68 19.85 2.95
CA VAL A 248 -3.58 20.94 3.92
C VAL A 248 -2.75 22.07 3.32
N ASP A 249 -3.43 23.17 2.98
CA ASP A 249 -2.84 24.33 2.31
C ASP A 249 -1.63 24.94 3.04
N TYR A 250 -1.55 24.76 4.36
CA TYR A 250 -0.42 25.18 5.18
C TYR A 250 0.92 24.55 4.74
N PHE A 251 0.89 23.32 4.22
CA PHE A 251 2.10 22.62 3.78
C PHE A 251 2.47 22.88 2.31
N HIS A 252 1.58 23.48 1.50
CA HIS A 252 1.86 23.82 0.09
C HIS A 252 3.04 24.80 -0.06
N GLY A 253 3.36 25.60 0.97
CA GLY A 253 4.51 26.51 1.00
C GLY A 253 5.70 26.02 1.84
N PHE A 254 5.65 24.79 2.36
CA PHE A 254 6.71 24.26 3.23
C PHE A 254 7.86 23.73 2.36
N LEU A 255 9.04 24.36 2.46
CA LEU A 255 10.26 24.00 1.72
C LEU A 255 10.12 24.04 0.17
N PRO A 256 9.77 25.19 -0.44
CA PRO A 256 9.55 25.31 -1.90
C PRO A 256 10.80 25.02 -2.75
N THR A 257 11.97 24.90 -2.12
CA THR A 257 13.26 24.61 -2.77
C THR A 257 13.62 23.12 -2.79
N LEU A 258 12.86 22.25 -2.12
CA LEU A 258 13.13 20.81 -2.10
C LEU A 258 12.24 20.05 -3.09
N PRO A 259 12.70 18.89 -3.60
CA PRO A 259 11.83 17.97 -4.33
C PRO A 259 10.62 17.56 -3.48
N SER A 260 9.44 17.42 -4.10
CA SER A 260 8.18 17.16 -3.38
C SER A 260 8.26 15.94 -2.46
N PHE A 261 8.83 14.83 -2.94
CA PHE A 261 8.99 13.60 -2.15
C PHE A 261 9.82 13.81 -0.87
N VAL A 262 10.77 14.76 -0.86
CA VAL A 262 11.54 15.08 0.35
C VAL A 262 10.67 15.85 1.34
N GLY A 263 9.89 16.81 0.86
CA GLY A 263 8.93 17.55 1.68
C GLY A 263 7.88 16.63 2.30
N GLU A 264 7.29 15.75 1.49
CA GLU A 264 6.34 14.72 1.91
C GLU A 264 6.95 13.82 2.99
N PHE A 265 8.14 13.27 2.75
CA PHE A 265 8.82 12.44 3.75
C PHE A 265 9.05 13.18 5.08
N ILE A 266 9.51 14.43 5.05
CA ILE A 266 9.74 15.23 6.26
C ILE A 266 8.44 15.48 7.02
N VAL A 267 7.37 15.86 6.31
CA VAL A 267 6.05 16.08 6.92
C VAL A 267 5.52 14.80 7.55
N GLY A 268 5.58 13.68 6.82
CA GLY A 268 5.18 12.36 7.32
C GLY A 268 5.99 11.95 8.55
N LEU A 269 7.31 12.17 8.54
CA LEU A 269 8.19 11.88 9.67
C LEU A 269 7.83 12.71 10.90
N ILE A 270 7.66 14.03 10.76
CA ILE A 270 7.32 14.93 11.86
C ILE A 270 5.98 14.53 12.48
N ILE A 271 4.94 14.38 11.64
CA ILE A 271 3.61 13.99 12.10
C ILE A 271 3.65 12.61 12.75
N GLY A 272 4.38 11.67 12.17
CA GLY A 272 4.52 10.32 12.69
C GLY A 272 5.13 10.29 14.09
N PHE A 273 6.23 11.01 14.31
CA PHE A 273 6.84 11.10 15.64
C PHE A 273 5.95 11.85 16.65
N ILE A 274 5.21 12.87 16.22
CA ILE A 274 4.21 13.53 17.08
C ILE A 274 3.15 12.53 17.50
N CYS A 275 2.57 11.77 16.57
CA CYS A 275 1.59 10.72 16.86
C CYS A 275 2.17 9.66 17.81
N LEU A 276 3.40 9.21 17.57
CA LEU A 276 4.08 8.24 18.41
C LEU A 276 4.23 8.74 19.86
N LEU A 277 4.67 9.99 20.04
CA LEU A 277 4.82 10.61 21.36
C LEU A 277 3.47 10.74 22.08
N VAL A 278 2.41 11.11 21.36
CA VAL A 278 1.04 11.17 21.90
C VAL A 278 0.57 9.79 22.36
N VAL A 279 0.79 8.75 21.56
CA VAL A 279 0.38 7.38 21.89
C VAL A 279 1.18 6.84 23.09
N ILE A 280 2.50 7.05 23.12
CA ILE A 280 3.34 6.67 24.27
C ILE A 280 2.90 7.41 25.54
N GLY A 281 2.65 8.73 25.42
CA GLY A 281 2.14 9.56 26.51
C GLY A 281 0.79 9.07 27.04
N ALA A 282 -0.15 8.78 26.15
CA ALA A 282 -1.48 8.25 26.50
C ALA A 282 -1.38 6.88 27.16
N LYS A 283 -0.57 5.95 26.63
CA LYS A 283 -0.32 4.63 27.25
C LYS A 283 0.27 4.76 28.66
N LYS A 284 1.21 5.68 28.86
CA LYS A 284 1.81 5.94 30.18
C LYS A 284 0.79 6.52 31.16
N LEU A 285 -0.01 7.50 30.72
CA LEU A 285 -1.06 8.10 31.53
C LEU A 285 -2.13 7.06 31.91
N TRP A 286 -2.52 6.20 30.97
CA TRP A 286 -3.47 5.12 31.20
C TRP A 286 -2.98 4.10 32.22
N LYS A 287 -1.70 3.71 32.18
CA LYS A 287 -1.08 2.83 33.20
C LYS A 287 -1.09 3.47 34.58
N VAL A 288 -0.76 4.76 34.66
CA VAL A 288 -0.81 5.53 35.92
C VAL A 288 -2.24 5.59 36.46
N ILE A 289 -3.25 5.78 35.62
CA ILE A 289 -4.66 5.81 36.00
C ILE A 289 -5.17 4.43 36.44
N LYS A 290 -4.72 3.33 35.81
CA LYS A 290 -5.10 1.96 36.17
C LYS A 290 -4.38 1.39 37.40
N GLY A 291 -3.37 2.08 37.93
CA GLY A 291 -2.68 1.66 39.16
C GLY A 291 -1.66 0.53 38.98
N ASP A 292 -1.32 0.14 37.74
CA ASP A 292 -0.24 -0.80 37.47
C ASP A 292 1.11 -0.08 37.63
N LYS A 293 1.67 -0.12 38.85
CA LYS A 293 3.06 0.25 39.12
C LYS A 293 4.01 -0.89 38.81
#